data_AF-A0AAU8DD07-F1
#
_entry.id   AF-A0AAU8DD07-F1
#
_cell.length_a   1.000
_cell.length_b   1.000
_cell.length_c   1.000
_cell.angle_alpha   90.00
_cell.angle_beta   90.00
_cell.angle_gamma   90.00
#
_symmetry.space_group_name_H-M   'P 1'
#
loop_
_entity.id
_entity.type
_entity.pdbx_description
1 polymer ?
#
loop_
_entity_poly.entity_id
_entity_poly.type
_entity_poly.pdbx_seq_one_letter_code
_entity_poly.pdbx_strand_id
1 'polypeptide(L)'
;MKRGAEIVPLDDAIKSEIRGQIAIARTKFGPRDFTLLCIERTWGNTLDDRKALDMLRSLNRTGSIYKKDDLPSRLTSQYVPH
;
A
#
# COMPACT_ATOMS: atom_id res chain seq x y z
N MET A 1 31.11 4.66 20.97
CA MET A 1 30.10 5.62 20.52
C MET A 1 28.73 4.97 20.68
N LYS A 2 27.90 5.45 21.61
CA LYS A 2 26.53 4.93 21.80
C LYS A 2 25.69 5.42 20.62
N ARG A 3 25.18 4.52 19.78
CA ARG A 3 24.13 4.86 18.80
C ARG A 3 22.91 5.23 19.62
N GLY A 4 22.60 6.52 19.73
CA GLY A 4 21.31 6.96 20.22
C GLY A 4 20.27 6.37 19.28
N ALA A 5 19.32 5.60 19.83
CA ALA A 5 18.15 5.20 19.08
C ALA A 5 17.43 6.49 18.70
N GLU A 6 17.59 6.92 17.45
CA GLU A 6 16.89 8.07 16.91
C GLU A 6 15.40 7.74 16.98
N ILE A 7 14.67 8.46 17.86
CA ILE A 7 13.24 8.27 18.02
C ILE A 7 12.60 8.85 16.78
N VAL A 8 12.32 7.99 15.80
CA VAL A 8 11.60 8.37 14.59
C VAL A 8 10.14 8.64 14.99
N PRO A 9 9.60 9.83 14.70
CA PRO A 9 8.17 10.10 14.90
C PRO A 9 7.32 9.04 14.18
N LEU A 10 6.23 8.61 14.81
CA LEU A 10 5.36 7.55 14.28
C LEU A 10 4.92 7.83 12.83
N ASP A 11 4.61 9.10 12.52
CA ASP A 11 4.19 9.52 11.19
C ASP A 11 5.32 9.37 10.15
N ASP A 12 6.56 9.62 10.53
CA ASP A 12 7.72 9.45 9.64
C ASP A 12 8.00 7.97 9.37
N ALA A 13 7.79 7.11 10.37
CA ALA A 13 7.89 5.67 10.21
C ALA A 13 6.81 5.16 9.23
N ILE A 14 5.56 5.63 9.35
CA ILE A 14 4.48 5.26 8.43
C ILE A 14 4.80 5.74 7.01
N LYS A 15 5.23 6.99 6.83
CA LYS A 15 5.61 7.53 5.50
C LYS A 15 6.79 6.78 4.88
N SER A 16 7.77 6.38 5.68
CA SER A 16 8.87 5.52 5.24
C SER A 16 8.35 4.17 4.74
N GLU A 17 7.43 3.55 5.48
CA GLU A 17 6.85 2.28 5.08
C GLU A 17 6.03 2.38 3.80
N ILE A 18 5.23 3.45 3.64
CA ILE A 18 4.48 3.72 2.41
C ILE A 18 5.41 3.76 1.21
N ARG A 19 6.55 4.49 1.30
CA ARG A 19 7.56 4.54 0.23
C ARG A 19 8.13 3.16 -0.09
N GLY A 20 8.40 2.35 0.93
CA GLY A 20 8.84 0.97 0.77
C GLY A 20 7.82 0.11 0.02
N GLN A 21 6.53 0.22 0.38
CA GLN A 21 5.47 -0.53 -0.28
C GLN A 21 5.24 -0.07 -1.73
N ILE A 22 5.38 1.23 -2.02
CA ILE A 22 5.36 1.76 -3.40
C ILE A 22 6.49 1.14 -4.21
N ALA A 23 7.72 1.08 -3.68
CA ALA A 23 8.85 0.50 -4.40
C ALA A 23 8.62 -1.00 -4.72
N ILE A 24 8.05 -1.75 -3.79
CA ILE A 24 7.66 -3.15 -4.01
C ILE A 24 6.59 -3.24 -5.11
N ALA A 25 5.54 -2.42 -5.03
CA ALA A 25 4.46 -2.41 -6.01
C ALA A 25 4.96 -2.07 -7.42
N ARG A 26 5.84 -1.06 -7.55
CA ARG A 26 6.48 -0.68 -8.82
C ARG A 26 7.28 -1.84 -9.42
N THR A 27 7.95 -2.61 -8.58
CA THR A 27 8.73 -3.77 -9.03
C THR A 27 7.82 -4.91 -9.51
N LYS A 28 6.67 -5.12 -8.86
CA LYS A 28 5.73 -6.20 -9.17
C LYS A 28 4.84 -5.90 -10.38
N PHE A 29 4.25 -4.71 -10.42
CA PHE A 29 3.20 -4.35 -11.39
C PHE A 29 3.70 -3.39 -12.48
N GLY A 30 4.88 -2.82 -12.30
CA GLY A 30 5.47 -1.83 -13.19
C GLY A 30 5.13 -0.38 -12.81
N PRO A 31 5.90 0.59 -13.32
CA PRO A 31 5.77 2.01 -12.95
C PRO A 31 4.53 2.69 -13.53
N ARG A 32 3.80 2.02 -14.43
CA ARG A 32 2.59 2.54 -15.09
C ARG A 32 1.33 1.81 -14.67
N ASP A 33 1.40 0.97 -13.63
CA ASP A 33 0.20 0.34 -13.09
C ASP A 33 -0.81 1.41 -12.64
N PHE A 34 -2.03 1.31 -13.16
CA PHE A 34 -3.05 2.32 -12.94
C PHE A 34 -3.44 2.43 -11.46
N THR A 35 -3.56 1.30 -10.77
CA THR A 35 -3.95 1.24 -9.36
C THR A 35 -2.91 1.93 -8.49
N LEU A 36 -1.63 1.63 -8.74
CA LEU A 36 -0.52 2.27 -8.05
C LEU A 36 -0.50 3.79 -8.29
N LEU A 37 -0.67 4.23 -9.54
CA LEU A 37 -0.73 5.67 -9.88
C LEU A 37 -1.89 6.38 -9.17
N CYS A 38 -3.04 5.73 -9.01
CA CYS A 38 -4.17 6.26 -8.25
C CYS A 38 -3.83 6.47 -6.77
N ILE A 39 -3.17 5.48 -6.14
CA ILE A 39 -2.74 5.60 -4.74
C ILE A 39 -1.72 6.73 -4.59
N GLU A 40 -0.70 6.76 -5.45
CA GLU A 40 0.35 7.78 -5.40
C GLU A 40 -0.20 9.21 -5.56
N ARG A 41 -1.19 9.41 -6.45
CA ARG A 41 -1.80 10.74 -6.66
C ARG A 41 -2.74 11.20 -5.55
N THR A 42 -3.31 10.27 -4.78
CA THR A 42 -4.32 10.59 -3.76
C THR A 42 -3.76 10.63 -2.34
N TRP A 43 -2.60 9.99 -2.12
CA TRP A 43 -1.87 10.02 -0.86
C TRP A 43 -1.51 11.45 -0.42
N GLY A 44 -1.88 11.80 0.82
CA GLY A 44 -1.63 13.12 1.41
C GLY A 44 -2.62 14.19 0.97
N ASN A 45 -3.55 13.86 0.06
CA ASN A 45 -4.64 14.74 -0.35
C ASN A 45 -5.98 14.21 0.18
N THR A 46 -6.51 13.17 -0.46
CA THR A 46 -7.78 12.53 -0.08
C THR A 46 -7.59 11.21 0.66
N LEU A 47 -6.38 10.64 0.60
CA LEU A 47 -6.01 9.38 1.23
C LEU A 47 -5.00 9.64 2.36
N ASP A 48 -5.41 9.33 3.59
CA ASP A 48 -4.51 9.43 4.75
C ASP A 48 -3.43 8.34 4.74
N ASP A 49 -2.37 8.55 5.53
CA ASP A 49 -1.20 7.68 5.59
C ASP A 49 -1.56 6.23 5.95
N ARG A 50 -2.49 6.01 6.88
CA ARG A 50 -2.88 4.66 7.30
C ARG A 50 -3.64 3.94 6.20
N LYS A 51 -4.57 4.63 5.54
CA LYS A 51 -5.35 4.06 4.45
C LYS A 51 -4.47 3.79 3.22
N ALA A 52 -3.54 4.68 2.90
CA ALA A 52 -2.56 4.46 1.83
C ALA A 52 -1.69 3.23 2.10
N LEU A 53 -1.17 3.09 3.32
CA LEU A 53 -0.38 1.94 3.72
C LEU A 53 -1.17 0.63 3.63
N ASP A 54 -2.41 0.62 4.11
CA ASP A 54 -3.29 -0.55 4.04
C ASP A 54 -3.59 -0.98 2.59
N MET A 55 -3.88 -0.03 1.72
CA MET A 55 -4.14 -0.31 0.29
C MET A 55 -2.90 -0.87 -0.40
N LEU A 56 -1.73 -0.29 -0.15
CA LEU A 56 -0.47 -0.76 -0.72
C LEU A 56 -0.09 -2.16 -0.22
N ARG A 57 -0.26 -2.43 1.07
CA ARG A 57 -0.05 -3.77 1.64
C ARG A 57 -1.01 -4.79 1.03
N SER A 58 -2.28 -4.42 0.85
CA SER A 58 -3.25 -5.28 0.16
C SER A 58 -2.82 -5.55 -1.27
N LEU A 59 -2.53 -4.50 -2.05
CA LEU A 59 -2.08 -4.58 -3.43
C LEU A 59 -0.85 -5.49 -3.56
N ASN A 60 0.16 -5.29 -2.72
CA ASN A 60 1.38 -6.10 -2.74
C ASN A 60 1.16 -7.56 -2.32
N ARG A 61 0.15 -7.85 -1.50
CA ARG A 61 -0.15 -9.21 -1.02
C ARG A 61 -1.06 -9.98 -1.98
N THR A 62 -2.06 -9.32 -2.55
CA THR A 62 -3.14 -9.99 -3.29
C THR A 62 -3.22 -9.59 -4.75
N GLY A 63 -2.56 -8.51 -5.17
CA GLY A 63 -2.80 -7.88 -6.48
C GLY A 63 -4.04 -6.98 -6.49
N SER A 64 -4.66 -6.71 -5.33
CA SER A 64 -5.86 -5.87 -5.22
C SER A 64 -5.80 -4.95 -4.00
N ILE A 65 -6.28 -3.71 -4.16
CA ILE A 65 -6.42 -2.73 -3.07
C ILE A 65 -7.60 -3.02 -2.15
N TYR A 66 -8.50 -3.93 -2.55
CA TYR A 66 -9.63 -4.37 -1.73
C TYR A 66 -9.20 -5.50 -0.82
N LYS A 67 -9.58 -5.43 0.46
CA LYS A 67 -9.42 -6.57 1.35
C LYS A 67 -10.43 -7.65 0.93
N LYS A 68 -10.10 -8.92 1.17
CA LYS A 68 -10.97 -10.06 0.85
C LYS A 68 -12.36 -9.91 1.49
N ASP A 69 -12.43 -9.24 2.64
CA ASP A 69 -13.65 -9.01 3.40
C ASP A 69 -14.44 -7.78 2.93
N ASP A 70 -13.85 -6.92 2.08
CA ASP A 70 -14.53 -5.78 1.47
C ASP A 70 -15.36 -6.21 0.23
N LEU A 71 -15.11 -7.41 -0.30
CA LEU A 71 -15.84 -7.94 -1.44
C LEU A 71 -17.09 -8.69 -0.95
N PRO A 72 -18.29 -8.36 -1.46
CA PRO A 72 -19.45 -9.19 -1.22
C PRO A 72 -19.13 -10.64 -1.65
N SER A 73 -19.60 -11.61 -0.88
CA SER A 73 -19.34 -13.06 -1.06
C SER A 73 -19.67 -13.60 -2.46
N ARG A 74 -20.39 -12.85 -3.29
CA ARG A 74 -20.65 -13.15 -4.71
C ARG A 74 -19.47 -12.87 -5.65
N LEU A 75 -18.51 -12.03 -5.26
CA LEU A 75 -17.34 -11.66 -6.08
C LEU A 75 -16.08 -12.49 -5.74
N THR A 76 -16.07 -13.19 -4.61
CA THR A 76 -14.92 -14.01 -4.19
C THR A 76 -14.74 -15.28 -5.03
N SER A 77 -15.77 -15.72 -5.75
CA SER A 77 -15.75 -16.89 -6.64
C SER A 77 -15.03 -16.64 -7.98
N GLN A 78 -14.79 -15.38 -8.35
CA GLN A 78 -14.15 -14.99 -9.62
C GLN A 78 -12.70 -14.50 -9.46
N TYR A 79 -12.20 -14.34 -8.23
CA TYR A 79 -10.84 -13.85 -8.01
C TYR A 79 -9.82 -15.00 -8.07
N VAL A 80 -9.32 -15.28 -9.28
CA VAL A 80 -8.15 -16.15 -9.47
C VAL A 80 -6.91 -15.25 -9.45
N PRO A 81 -6.05 -15.33 -8.43
CA PRO A 81 -4.78 -14.62 -8.45
C PRO A 81 -3.92 -15.22 -9.57
N HIS A 82 -3.49 -14.38 -10.52
CA HIS A 82 -2.48 -14.74 -11.53
C HIS A 82 -1.08 -14.73 -10.92
#